data_AF-A0A920V5H1-F1
#
_entry.id   AF-A0A920V5H1-F1
#
_cell.length_a   1.000
_cell.length_b   1.000
_cell.length_c   1.000
_cell.angle_alpha   90.00
_cell.angle_beta   90.00
_cell.angle_gamma   90.00
#
_symmetry.space_group_name_H-M   'P 1'
#
loop_
_entity.id
_entity.type
_entity.pdbx_description
1 polymer ?
#
loop_
_entity_poly.entity_id
_entity_poly.type
_entity_poly.pdbx_seq_one_letter_code
_entity_poly.pdbx_strand_id
1 'polypeptide(L)' 'MSVEQLIPNKPKQKRSLERYQKILDTVEKILIEEGIHAVSIQEVSKVANMKRPSLYKLFPSNEALFYGLSKKALIKF' A
#
# COMPACT_ATOMS: atom_id res chain seq x y z
N MET A 1 -16.31 5.47 -8.88
CA MET A 1 -14.98 5.73 -8.28
C MET A 1 -14.15 6.48 -9.30
N SER A 2 -13.34 7.46 -8.89
CA SER A 2 -12.47 8.19 -9.82
C SER A 2 -11.18 7.40 -10.04
N VAL A 3 -10.65 7.41 -11.27
CA VAL A 3 -9.49 6.59 -11.68
C VAL A 3 -8.24 6.98 -10.89
N GLU A 4 -8.16 8.25 -10.49
CA GLU A 4 -7.07 8.83 -9.69
C GLU A 4 -6.92 8.15 -8.33
N GLN A 5 -8.01 7.60 -7.78
CA GLN A 5 -7.98 6.89 -6.50
C GLN A 5 -7.43 5.47 -6.63
N LEU A 6 -7.31 4.91 -7.83
CA LEU A 6 -6.80 3.55 -8.06
C LEU A 6 -5.28 3.49 -8.08
N ILE A 7 -4.61 4.63 -8.30
CA ILE A 7 -3.16 4.70 -8.49
C ILE A 7 -2.52 5.30 -7.24
N PRO A 8 -1.50 4.64 -6.65
CA PRO A 8 -0.80 5.16 -5.50
C PRO A 8 0.14 6.31 -5.88
N ASN A 9 0.27 7.28 -4.98
CA ASN A 9 1.14 8.43 -5.09
C ASN A 9 2.58 8.04 -4.72
N LYS A 10 3.34 7.50 -5.68
CA LYS A 10 4.73 7.11 -5.45
C LYS A 10 5.59 8.35 -5.17
N PRO A 11 6.24 8.44 -4.00
CA PRO A 11 7.05 9.61 -3.65
C PRO A 11 8.42 9.56 -4.33
N LYS A 12 9.10 10.71 -4.40
CA LYS A 12 10.47 10.82 -4.96
C LYS A 12 11.57 10.82 -3.89
N GLN A 13 11.26 11.28 -2.68
CA GLN A 13 12.25 11.41 -1.60
C GLN A 13 12.53 10.06 -0.93
N LYS A 14 13.81 9.76 -0.64
CA LYS A 14 14.27 8.49 -0.07
C LYS A 14 13.48 8.03 1.15
N ARG A 15 13.34 8.89 2.17
CA ARG A 15 12.58 8.56 3.40
C ARG A 15 11.11 8.19 3.12
N SER A 16 10.50 8.86 2.16
CA SER A 16 9.11 8.61 1.79
C SER A 16 8.98 7.35 0.92
N LEU A 17 10.00 7.05 0.10
CA LEU A 17 10.10 5.79 -0.64
C LEU A 17 10.25 4.58 0.29
N GLU A 18 11.08 4.68 1.33
CA GLU A 18 11.20 3.62 2.36
C GLU A 18 9.85 3.36 3.04
N ARG A 19 9.11 4.43 3.35
CA ARG A 19 7.76 4.32 3.90
C ARG A 19 6.78 3.67 2.93
N TYR A 20 6.84 4.05 1.65
CA TYR A 20 6.03 3.46 0.59
C TYR A 20 6.30 1.95 0.47
N GLN A 21 7.59 1.56 0.51
CA GLN A 21 7.99 0.16 0.44
C GLN A 21 7.50 -0.63 1.67
N LYS A 22 7.66 -0.08 2.88
CA LYS A 22 7.15 -0.69 4.12
C LYS A 22 5.65 -0.97 4.05
N ILE A 23 4.88 -0.04 3.48
CA ILE A 23 3.44 -0.23 3.28
C ILE A 23 3.19 -1.43 2.35
N LEU A 24 3.87 -1.50 1.21
CA LEU A 24 3.71 -2.63 0.28
C LEU A 24 4.13 -3.97 0.87
N ASP A 25 5.21 -4.00 1.66
CA ASP A 25 5.64 -5.22 2.38
C ASP A 25 4.57 -5.66 3.39
N THR A 26 3.91 -4.70 4.05
CA THR A 26 2.80 -4.98 4.98
C THR A 26 1.57 -5.50 4.25
N VAL A 27 1.25 -4.94 3.09
CA VAL A 27 0.14 -5.42 2.24
C VAL A 27 0.40 -6.85 1.77
N GLU A 28 1.62 -7.15 1.30
CA GLU A 28 2.04 -8.50 0.90
C GLU A 28 1.89 -9.49 2.06
N LYS A 29 2.33 -9.10 3.27
CA LYS A 29 2.17 -9.91 4.47
C LYS A 29 0.71 -10.23 4.78
N ILE A 30 -0.15 -9.22 4.88
CA ILE A 30 -1.59 -9.40 5.17
C ILE A 30 -2.25 -10.28 4.08
N LEU A 31 -1.90 -10.05 2.82
CA LEU A 31 -2.46 -10.83 1.71
C LEU A 31 -2.10 -12.32 1.81
N ILE A 32 -0.85 -12.64 2.19
CA ILE A 32 -0.37 -14.02 2.33
C ILE A 32 -0.97 -14.69 3.58
N GLU A 33 -1.04 -13.98 4.70
CA GLU A 33 -1.44 -14.55 5.99
C GLU A 33 -2.96 -14.60 6.19
N GLU A 34 -3.69 -13.57 5.73
CA GLU A 34 -5.12 -13.38 6.02
C GLU A 34 -6.00 -13.38 4.75
N GLY A 35 -5.39 -13.22 3.57
CA GLY A 35 -6.09 -13.22 2.29
C GLY A 35 -6.57 -11.84 1.83
N ILE A 36 -7.16 -11.80 0.63
CA ILE A 36 -7.48 -10.55 -0.08
C ILE A 36 -8.47 -9.64 0.67
N HIS A 37 -9.43 -10.23 1.39
CA HIS A 37 -10.49 -9.50 2.09
C HIS A 37 -9.97 -8.73 3.31
N ALA A 38 -8.82 -9.12 3.87
CA ALA A 38 -8.20 -8.44 5.01
C ALA A 38 -7.40 -7.19 4.60
N VAL A 39 -7.00 -7.09 3.33
CA VAL A 39 -6.18 -5.98 2.84
C VAL A 39 -7.00 -4.69 2.80
N SER A 40 -6.74 -3.81 3.75
CA SER A 40 -7.35 -2.49 3.83
C SER A 40 -6.38 -1.46 4.41
N ILE A 41 -6.58 -0.18 4.12
CA ILE A 41 -5.80 0.91 4.74
C ILE A 41 -5.91 0.86 6.27
N GLN A 42 -7.03 0.41 6.81
CA GLN A 42 -7.19 0.23 8.25
C GLN A 42 -6.23 -0.83 8.78
N GLU A 43 -6.28 -2.04 8.23
CA GLU A 43 -5.45 -3.15 8.74
C GLU A 43 -3.97 -2.89 8.47
N VAL A 44 -3.63 -2.37 7.31
CA VAL A 44 -2.25 -1.98 6.98
C VAL A 44 -1.75 -0.91 7.95
N SER A 45 -2.58 0.08 8.33
CA SER A 45 -2.19 1.10 9.29
C SER A 45 -1.88 0.50 10.67
N LYS A 46 -2.66 -0.49 11.08
CA LYS A 46 -2.50 -1.21 12.35
C LYS A 46 -1.24 -2.07 12.34
N VAL A 47 -1.07 -2.93 11.33
CA VAL A 47 0.08 -3.85 11.22
C VAL A 47 1.39 -3.10 10.99
N ALA A 48 1.40 -2.04 10.17
CA ALA A 48 2.60 -1.25 9.92
C ALA A 48 2.97 -0.28 11.07
N ASN A 49 2.09 -0.16 12.08
CA ASN A 49 2.14 0.84 13.14
C ASN A 49 2.28 2.28 12.59
N MET A 50 1.32 2.66 11.75
CA MET A 50 1.32 3.94 11.04
C MET A 50 -0.06 4.61 11.11
N LYS A 51 -0.09 5.95 11.12
CA LYS A 51 -1.37 6.68 11.12
C LYS A 51 -2.05 6.60 9.75
N ARG A 52 -3.36 6.30 9.71
CA ARG A 52 -4.16 6.26 8.46
C ARG A 52 -3.97 7.48 7.54
N PRO A 53 -3.94 8.74 8.03
CA PRO A 53 -3.67 9.90 7.17
C PRO A 53 -2.30 9.87 6.47
N SER A 54 -1.31 9.18 7.04
CA SER A 54 -0.01 9.01 6.38
C SER A 54 -0.08 7.98 5.24
N LEU A 55 -0.95 6.98 5.35
CA LEU A 55 -1.20 6.01 4.29
C LEU A 55 -1.99 6.66 3.17
N TYR A 56 -3.08 7.38 3.48
CA TYR A 56 -3.91 8.05 2.48
C TYR A 56 -3.13 9.02 1.57
N LYS A 57 -2.05 9.64 2.08
CA LYS A 57 -1.14 10.47 1.25
C LYS A 57 -0.45 9.67 0.14
N LEU A 58 -0.12 8.41 0.40
CA LEU A 58 0.62 7.52 -0.51
C LEU A 58 -0.31 6.56 -1.27
N PHE A 59 -1.38 6.12 -0.64
CA PHE A 59 -2.34 5.13 -1.13
C PHE A 59 -3.73 5.71 -0.88
N PRO A 60 -4.35 6.37 -1.87
CA PRO A 60 -5.61 7.08 -1.68
C PRO A 60 -6.81 6.15 -1.42
N SER A 61 -6.68 4.84 -1.65
CA SER A 61 -7.74 3.84 -1.51
C SER A 61 -7.18 2.45 -1.19
N ASN A 62 -8.06 1.47 -0.92
CA ASN A 62 -7.65 0.08 -0.78
C ASN A 62 -7.17 -0.49 -2.13
N GLU A 63 -7.81 -0.10 -3.23
CA GLU A 63 -7.47 -0.47 -4.60
C GLU A 63 -6.05 -0.02 -4.96
N ALA A 64 -5.63 1.16 -4.50
CA ALA A 64 -4.28 1.67 -4.69
C ALA A 64 -3.21 0.79 -4.03
N LEU A 65 -3.53 0.07 -2.93
CA LEU A 65 -2.62 -0.89 -2.31
C LEU A 65 -2.35 -2.06 -3.26
N PHE A 66 -3.40 -2.60 -3.88
CA PHE A 66 -3.30 -3.70 -4.84
C PHE A 66 -2.57 -3.29 -6.12
N TYR A 67 -2.85 -2.09 -6.64
CA TYR A 67 -2.10 -1.56 -7.78
C TYR A 67 -0.60 -1.42 -7.46
N GLY A 68 -0.29 -0.87 -6.28
CA GLY A 68 1.10 -0.73 -5.83
C GLY A 68 1.79 -2.08 -5.68
N LEU A 69 1.09 -3.07 -5.11
CA LEU A 69 1.61 -4.43 -4.93
C LEU A 69 1.84 -5.14 -6.26
N SER A 70 0.88 -5.06 -7.21
CA SER A 70 1.02 -5.71 -8.52
C SER A 70 2.23 -5.15 -9.28
N LYS A 71 2.44 -3.83 -9.26
CA LYS A 71 3.62 -3.20 -9.84
C LYS A 71 4.93 -3.64 -9.18
N LYS A 72 4.95 -3.83 -7.87
CA LYS A 72 6.13 -4.36 -7.15
C LYS A 72 6.42 -5.81 -7.55
N ALA A 73 5.39 -6.65 -7.67
CA ALA A 73 5.54 -8.05 -8.03
C ALA A 73 6.00 -8.23 -9.49
N LEU A 74 5.49 -7.42 -10.42
CA LEU A 74 5.87 -7.47 -11.84
C LEU A 74 7.33 -7.11 -12.11
N ILE A 75 8.01 -6.40 -11.21
CA ILE A 75 9.44 -6.06 -11.34
C ILE A 75 10.34 -7.19 -10.81
N LYS A 76 9.78 -8.18 -10.10
CA LYS A 76 10.52 -9.33 -9.57
C LYS A 76 10.63 -10.51 -10.54
N PHE A 77 10.00 -10.43 -11.72
CA PHE A 77 10.10 -11.40 -12.81
C PHE A 77 10.79 -10.76 -14.01
#